data_AF-A0A8J8BQA5-F1
#
_entry.id   AF-A0A8J8BQA5-F1
#
_cell.length_a   1.000
_cell.length_b   1.000
_cell.length_c   1.000
_cell.angle_alpha   90.00
_cell.angle_beta   90.00
_cell.angle_gamma   90.00
#
_symmetry.space_group_name_H-M   'P 1'
#
loop_
_entity.id
_entity.type
_entity.pdbx_description
1 polymer ?
#
loop_
_entity_poly.entity_id
_entity_poly.type
_entity_poly.pdbx_seq_one_letter_code
_entity_poly.pdbx_strand_id
1 'polypeptide(L)'
;IMAYRDRSRFLPPQYSEKVFDRNGNSMPVVMGDGRIIGIWMEEGDSLKVMVLEDGYERAIMDKAIELGYMLGLEDTPSISPYPDEAYVKTLFKLGRHD
;
A
#
# COMPACT_ATOMS: atom_id res chain seq x y z
N ILE A 1 4.13 -12.25 -1.05
CA ILE A 1 5.20 -11.46 -1.74
C ILE A 1 6.56 -11.62 -1.05
N MET A 2 6.65 -11.48 0.28
CA MET A 2 7.94 -11.53 1.00
C MET A 2 8.76 -12.82 0.82
N ALA A 3 8.12 -13.96 0.55
CA ALA A 3 8.78 -15.24 0.31
C ALA A 3 9.51 -15.35 -1.05
N TYR A 4 9.30 -14.41 -1.97
CA TYR A 4 9.96 -14.41 -3.27
C TYR A 4 11.32 -13.70 -3.18
N ARG A 5 12.37 -14.38 -3.68
CA ARG A 5 13.73 -13.80 -3.78
C ARG A 5 13.76 -12.64 -4.78
N ASP A 6 13.14 -12.84 -5.94
CA ASP A 6 12.98 -11.79 -6.94
C ASP A 6 11.54 -11.28 -6.91
N ARG A 7 11.38 -10.01 -6.56
CA ARG A 7 10.10 -9.33 -6.41
C ARG A 7 9.77 -8.43 -7.60
N SER A 8 10.69 -8.29 -8.55
CA SER A 8 10.52 -7.45 -9.76
C SER A 8 9.32 -7.86 -10.61
N ARG A 9 8.92 -9.15 -10.51
CA ARG A 9 7.71 -9.69 -11.12
C ARG A 9 6.43 -8.97 -10.68
N PHE A 10 6.37 -8.53 -9.43
CA PHE A 10 5.17 -7.94 -8.82
C PHE A 10 5.29 -6.43 -8.68
N LEU A 11 6.51 -5.90 -8.50
CA LEU A 11 6.76 -4.50 -8.24
C LEU A 11 7.98 -4.02 -9.02
N PRO A 12 7.85 -2.98 -9.87
CA PRO A 12 9.00 -2.33 -10.48
C PRO A 12 10.05 -1.90 -9.43
N PRO A 13 11.36 -2.08 -9.69
CA PRO A 13 12.40 -1.78 -8.70
C PRO A 13 12.37 -0.34 -8.14
N GLN A 14 11.92 0.64 -8.93
CA GLN A 14 11.83 2.04 -8.50
C GLN A 14 10.84 2.27 -7.36
N TYR A 15 9.89 1.35 -7.14
CA TYR A 15 8.91 1.44 -6.05
C TYR A 15 9.30 0.57 -4.86
N SER A 16 10.46 -0.10 -4.88
CA SER A 16 10.85 -1.03 -3.81
C SER A 16 10.84 -0.37 -2.44
N GLU A 17 11.41 0.83 -2.30
CA GLU A 17 11.45 1.56 -1.02
C GLU A 17 10.07 2.11 -0.61
N LYS A 18 9.10 2.17 -1.52
CA LYS A 18 7.71 2.56 -1.23
C LYS A 18 6.87 1.41 -0.68
N VAL A 19 7.36 0.17 -0.74
CA VAL A 19 6.62 -1.02 -0.30
C VAL A 19 7.36 -1.80 0.78
N PHE A 20 8.69 -1.82 0.71
CA PHE A 20 9.54 -2.59 1.62
C PHE A 20 10.44 -1.70 2.45
N ASP A 21 10.61 -2.08 3.73
CA ASP A 21 11.67 -1.50 4.56
C ASP A 21 13.04 -2.12 4.23
N ARG A 22 14.10 -1.59 4.86
CA ARG A 22 15.48 -2.07 4.69
C ARG A 22 15.72 -3.50 5.16
N ASN A 23 14.83 -4.04 5.98
CA ASN A 23 14.90 -5.43 6.46
C ASN A 23 14.11 -6.37 5.53
N GLY A 24 13.49 -5.85 4.47
CA GLY A 24 12.72 -6.60 3.50
C GLY A 24 11.29 -6.91 3.94
N ASN A 25 10.82 -6.33 5.05
CA ASN A 25 9.41 -6.41 5.47
C ASN A 25 8.56 -5.57 4.54
N SER A 26 7.33 -6.01 4.30
CA SER A 26 6.37 -5.33 3.43
C SER A 26 5.35 -4.56 4.27
N MET A 27 4.99 -3.37 3.81
CA MET A 27 3.67 -2.81 4.14
C MET A 27 2.55 -3.76 3.67
N PRO A 28 1.34 -3.67 4.22
CA PRO A 28 0.16 -4.23 3.57
C PRO A 28 0.04 -3.65 2.16
N VAL A 29 -0.10 -4.52 1.16
CA VAL A 29 -0.09 -4.12 -0.25
C VAL A 29 -1.48 -4.15 -0.86
N VAL A 30 -1.69 -3.30 -1.87
CA VAL A 30 -2.81 -3.40 -2.80
C VAL A 30 -2.31 -4.08 -4.07
N MET A 31 -3.04 -5.10 -4.51
CA MET A 31 -2.71 -5.88 -5.71
C MET A 31 -3.78 -5.68 -6.79
N GLY A 32 -3.35 -5.38 -8.01
CA GLY A 32 -4.18 -5.31 -9.21
C GLY A 32 -3.44 -5.90 -10.39
N ASP A 33 -4.14 -6.68 -11.23
CA ASP A 33 -3.58 -7.32 -12.43
C ASP A 33 -2.25 -8.08 -12.20
N GLY A 34 -2.14 -8.71 -11.04
CA GLY A 34 -0.95 -9.47 -10.63
C GLY A 34 0.26 -8.62 -10.24
N ARG A 35 0.10 -7.31 -10.09
CA ARG A 35 1.14 -6.35 -9.67
C ARG A 35 0.75 -5.64 -8.38
N ILE A 36 1.73 -5.15 -7.66
CA ILE A 36 1.52 -4.23 -6.55
C ILE A 36 1.24 -2.85 -7.13
N ILE A 37 0.08 -2.30 -6.80
CA ILE A 37 -0.38 -0.99 -7.28
C ILE A 37 -0.45 0.05 -6.16
N GLY A 38 -0.12 -0.32 -4.93
CA GLY A 38 -0.17 0.56 -3.78
C GLY A 38 0.06 -0.15 -2.47
N ILE A 39 -0.08 0.60 -1.38
CA ILE A 39 -0.09 0.08 -0.01
C ILE A 39 -1.32 0.58 0.72
N TRP A 40 -1.66 -0.07 1.83
CA TRP A 40 -2.70 0.40 2.72
C TRP A 40 -2.28 0.28 4.18
N MET A 41 -2.95 1.04 5.03
CA MET A 41 -2.80 0.99 6.48
C MET A 41 -4.07 1.48 7.16
N GLU A 42 -4.30 1.03 8.40
CA GLU A 42 -5.30 1.64 9.28
C GLU A 42 -4.85 3.06 9.66
N GLU A 43 -5.77 4.00 9.62
CA GLU A 43 -5.59 5.40 10.04
C GLU A 43 -6.80 5.81 10.88
N GLY A 44 -6.67 5.69 12.21
CA GLY A 44 -7.81 5.88 13.11
C GLY A 44 -8.84 4.76 12.92
N ASP A 45 -10.09 5.15 12.70
CA ASP A 45 -11.20 4.22 12.45
C ASP A 45 -11.52 4.04 10.95
N SER A 46 -10.50 4.26 10.10
CA SER A 46 -10.59 4.17 8.64
C SER A 46 -9.38 3.43 8.06
N LEU A 47 -9.46 3.13 6.76
CA LEU A 47 -8.32 2.69 5.96
C LEU A 47 -7.81 3.84 5.10
N LYS A 48 -6.49 3.96 5.05
CA LYS A 48 -5.78 4.81 4.10
C LYS A 48 -5.12 3.95 3.04
N VAL A 49 -5.41 4.23 1.77
CA VAL A 49 -4.78 3.59 0.63
C VAL A 49 -3.94 4.61 -0.13
N MET A 50 -2.69 4.25 -0.41
CA MET A 50 -1.75 5.06 -1.19
C MET A 50 -1.37 4.33 -2.46
N VAL A 51 -1.78 4.86 -3.62
CA VAL A 51 -1.62 4.23 -4.94
C VAL A 51 -0.32 4.68 -5.62
N LEU A 52 0.38 3.73 -6.25
CA LEU A 52 1.59 3.98 -7.02
C LEU A 52 1.29 4.38 -8.47
N GLU A 53 0.13 3.97 -8.97
CA GLU A 53 -0.33 4.18 -10.35
C GLU A 53 -1.85 4.43 -10.34
N ASP A 54 -2.32 5.31 -11.22
CA ASP A 54 -3.74 5.64 -11.38
C ASP A 54 -4.50 4.54 -12.15
N GLY A 55 -5.84 4.55 -12.07
CA GLY A 55 -6.73 3.75 -12.92
C GLY A 55 -7.44 2.59 -12.21
N TYR A 56 -7.23 2.41 -10.91
CA TYR A 56 -7.83 1.36 -10.11
C TYR A 56 -8.73 1.88 -8.98
N GLU A 57 -8.93 3.19 -8.87
CA GLU A 57 -9.47 3.87 -7.68
C GLU A 57 -10.82 3.30 -7.26
N ARG A 58 -11.71 3.04 -8.23
CA ARG A 58 -13.03 2.48 -7.94
C ARG A 58 -12.94 1.07 -7.35
N ALA A 59 -12.17 0.19 -7.98
CA ALA A 59 -12.01 -1.19 -7.51
C ALA A 59 -11.28 -1.25 -6.16
N ILE A 60 -10.31 -0.36 -5.96
CA ILE A 60 -9.63 -0.19 -4.68
C ILE A 60 -10.63 0.26 -3.60
N MET A 61 -11.46 1.26 -3.89
CA MET A 61 -12.44 1.77 -2.92
C MET A 61 -13.41 0.67 -2.49
N ASP A 62 -13.96 -0.07 -3.45
CA ASP A 62 -14.90 -1.17 -3.17
C ASP A 62 -14.26 -2.22 -2.23
N LYS A 63 -12.98 -2.56 -2.46
CA LYS A 63 -12.25 -3.51 -1.62
C LYS A 63 -11.80 -2.94 -0.28
N ALA A 64 -11.45 -1.66 -0.22
CA ALA A 64 -11.11 -0.99 1.03
C ALA A 64 -12.34 -0.91 1.94
N ILE A 65 -13.54 -0.64 1.38
CA ILE A 65 -14.79 -0.64 2.15
C ILE A 65 -15.08 -2.04 2.70
N GLU A 66 -14.98 -3.08 1.86
CA GLU A 66 -15.16 -4.47 2.29
C GLU A 66 -14.19 -4.84 3.43
N LEU A 67 -12.91 -4.50 3.28
CA LEU A 67 -11.90 -4.76 4.31
C LEU A 67 -12.15 -3.95 5.58
N GLY A 68 -12.54 -2.68 5.47
CA GLY A 68 -12.88 -1.83 6.61
C GLY A 68 -14.00 -2.45 7.46
N TYR A 69 -15.07 -2.92 6.83
CA TYR A 69 -16.14 -3.64 7.52
C TYR A 69 -15.65 -4.92 8.20
N MET A 70 -14.78 -5.70 7.55
CA MET A 70 -14.21 -6.91 8.15
C MET A 70 -13.36 -6.62 9.38
N LEU A 71 -12.69 -5.47 9.41
CA LEU A 71 -11.87 -5.00 10.51
C LEU A 71 -12.66 -4.26 11.60
N GLY A 72 -13.96 -4.01 11.37
CA GLY A 72 -14.83 -3.29 12.32
C GLY A 72 -14.63 -1.78 12.32
N LEU A 73 -14.10 -1.22 11.24
CA LEU A 73 -13.88 0.21 11.05
C LEU A 73 -15.18 0.88 10.57
N GLU A 74 -15.54 2.02 11.14
CA GLU A 74 -16.80 2.71 10.81
C GLU A 74 -16.64 3.80 9.75
N ASP A 75 -15.44 4.38 9.62
CA ASP A 75 -15.20 5.48 8.71
C ASP A 75 -14.92 5.02 7.27
N THR A 76 -15.30 5.87 6.31
CA THR A 76 -15.05 5.61 4.89
C THR A 76 -13.55 5.64 4.59
N PRO A 77 -13.01 4.64 3.86
CA PRO A 77 -11.61 4.65 3.42
C PRO A 77 -11.25 5.86 2.56
N SER A 78 -9.98 6.24 2.61
CA SER A 78 -9.41 7.26 1.74
C SER A 78 -8.44 6.65 0.74
N ILE A 79 -8.39 7.23 -0.46
CA ILE A 79 -7.42 6.89 -1.50
C ILE A 79 -6.66 8.15 -1.88
N SER A 80 -5.34 8.08 -1.92
CA SER A 80 -4.48 9.15 -2.42
C SER A 80 -3.33 8.57 -3.25
N PRO A 81 -2.67 9.37 -4.10
CA PRO A 81 -1.38 9.00 -4.64
C PRO A 81 -0.37 8.74 -3.52
N TYR A 82 0.57 7.84 -3.78
CA TYR A 82 1.70 7.61 -2.91
C TYR A 82 2.65 8.82 -2.99
N PRO A 83 3.04 9.47 -1.87
CA PRO A 83 3.90 10.64 -1.91
C PRO A 83 5.29 10.33 -2.50
N ASP A 84 5.78 11.17 -3.41
CA ASP A 84 7.03 10.92 -4.14
C ASP A 84 8.25 10.80 -3.22
N GLU A 85 8.34 11.67 -2.21
CA GLU A 85 9.43 11.72 -1.23
C GLU A 85 9.29 10.71 -0.08
N ALA A 86 8.20 9.94 -0.02
CA ALA A 86 7.99 8.98 1.07
C ALA A 86 8.58 7.60 0.75
N TYR A 87 9.06 6.92 1.80
CA TYR A 87 9.52 5.53 1.78
C TYR A 87 9.03 4.78 3.02
N VAL A 88 9.06 3.45 3.00
CA VAL A 88 8.70 2.59 4.13
C VAL A 88 9.87 2.54 5.11
N LYS A 89 9.69 3.16 6.27
CA LYS A 89 10.70 3.17 7.33
C LYS A 89 10.68 1.88 8.14
N THR A 90 9.48 1.45 8.51
CA THR A 90 9.19 0.17 9.18
C THR A 90 7.79 -0.28 8.79
N LEU A 91 7.39 -1.48 9.22
CA LEU A 91 6.00 -1.91 9.16
C LEU A 91 5.08 -0.80 9.71
N PHE A 92 4.04 -0.46 8.94
CA PHE A 92 3.04 0.57 9.25
C PHE A 92 3.57 2.00 9.42
N LYS A 93 4.80 2.31 8.99
CA LYS A 93 5.38 3.65 9.15
C LYS A 93 6.13 4.12 7.92
N LEU A 94 5.77 5.31 7.45
CA LEU A 94 6.48 6.00 6.39
C LEU A 94 7.55 6.95 6.96
N GLY A 95 8.69 7.03 6.28
CA GLY A 95 9.68 8.09 6.38
C GLY A 95 9.55 9.04 5.19
N ARG A 96 10.31 10.14 5.22
CA ARG A 96 10.47 11.06 4.09
C ARG A 96 11.96 11.18 3.77
N HIS A 97 12.29 11.27 2.49
CA HIS A 97 13.60 11.73 2.06
C HIS A 97 13.68 13.24 2.33
N ASP A 98 14.81 13.66 2.87
CA ASP A 98 15.15 15.08 3.06
C ASP A 98 15.41 15.78 1.71
#